data_AF-A0A328N1B2-F1
#
_entry.id   AF-A0A328N1B2-F1
#
_cell.length_a   1.000
_cell.length_b   1.000
_cell.length_c   1.000
_cell.angle_alpha   90.00
_cell.angle_beta   90.00
_cell.angle_gamma   90.00
#
_symmetry.space_group_name_H-M   'P 1'
#
loop_
_entity.id
_entity.type
_entity.pdbx_description
1 polymer ?
#
loop_
_entity_poly.entity_id
_entity_poly.type
_entity_poly.pdbx_seq_one_letter_code
_entity_poly.pdbx_strand_id
1 'polypeptide(L)'
;MGLFRRRKQAAVPSHDRAASRGDLDHLENFIRSRRGVEAYIEPRTTVTETTVILIADDGEWTRRRIDGPDGARRFAYRMGIPVYDVRLMGYPQRMRDFNERRKRRPERY
;
A
#
# COMPACT_ATOMS: atom_id res chain seq x y z
N MET A 1 -26.25 25.50 -18.84
CA MET A 1 -25.80 25.26 -17.45
C MET A 1 -25.40 23.80 -17.31
N GLY A 2 -24.12 23.44 -17.49
CA GLY A 2 -23.65 22.06 -17.41
C GLY A 2 -22.46 21.96 -16.46
N LEU A 3 -22.68 21.40 -15.27
CA LEU A 3 -21.68 21.29 -14.21
C LEU A 3 -20.79 20.07 -14.48
N PHE A 4 -19.58 20.30 -14.99
CA PHE A 4 -18.54 19.29 -15.10
C PHE A 4 -18.10 18.85 -13.71
N ARG A 5 -18.60 17.69 -13.27
CA ARG A 5 -18.21 17.06 -12.00
C ARG A 5 -16.81 16.47 -12.17
N ARG A 6 -15.79 17.23 -11.78
CA ARG A 6 -14.38 16.80 -11.77
C ARG A 6 -14.24 15.59 -10.85
N ARG A 7 -14.10 14.40 -11.45
CA ARG A 7 -13.74 13.15 -10.76
C ARG A 7 -12.42 13.44 -10.04
N LYS A 8 -12.41 13.36 -8.70
CA LYS A 8 -11.19 13.49 -7.89
C LYS A 8 -10.21 12.41 -8.36
N GLN A 9 -9.25 12.80 -9.19
CA GLN A 9 -8.07 11.97 -9.47
C GLN A 9 -7.45 11.69 -8.11
N ALA A 10 -7.36 10.41 -7.75
CA ALA A 10 -6.61 9.97 -6.58
C ALA A 10 -5.20 10.54 -6.74
N ALA A 11 -4.84 11.49 -5.86
CA ALA A 11 -3.57 12.18 -5.92
C ALA A 11 -2.46 11.12 -5.95
N VAL A 12 -1.71 11.09 -7.04
CA VAL A 12 -0.52 10.24 -7.15
C VAL A 12 0.40 10.67 -6.01
N PRO A 13 0.72 9.80 -5.04
CA PRO A 13 1.53 10.21 -3.89
C PRO A 13 2.90 10.65 -4.40
N SER A 14 3.20 11.94 -4.22
CA SER A 14 4.49 12.57 -4.56
C SER A 14 5.62 11.86 -3.80
N HIS A 15 6.74 11.61 -4.47
CA HIS A 15 7.84 10.77 -3.98
C HIS A 15 8.68 11.39 -2.84
N ASP A 16 8.45 12.66 -2.48
CA ASP A 16 9.35 13.50 -1.66
C ASP A 16 8.79 13.98 -0.30
N ARG A 17 7.72 13.37 0.24
CA ARG A 17 7.12 13.79 1.52
C ARG A 17 7.30 12.77 2.62
N ALA A 18 7.68 13.19 3.82
CA ALA A 18 7.74 12.33 5.00
C ALA A 18 6.40 11.62 5.30
N ALA A 19 6.46 10.51 6.03
CA ALA A 19 5.27 9.77 6.45
C ALA A 19 4.28 10.68 7.20
N SER A 20 3.04 10.74 6.74
CA SER A 20 2.00 11.56 7.36
C SER A 20 1.07 10.73 8.23
N ARG A 21 0.40 11.36 9.21
CA ARG A 21 -0.70 10.71 9.96
C ARG A 21 -1.74 10.10 9.03
N GLY A 22 -2.07 10.80 7.94
CA GLY A 22 -3.03 10.30 6.95
C GLY A 22 -2.59 9.01 6.25
N ASP A 23 -1.28 8.75 6.15
CA ASP A 23 -0.77 7.49 5.62
C ASP A 23 -1.03 6.34 6.60
N LEU A 24 -0.83 6.57 7.90
CA LEU A 24 -1.10 5.58 8.95
C LEU A 24 -2.60 5.28 9.07
N ASP A 25 -3.45 6.31 9.06
CA ASP A 25 -4.91 6.14 9.06
C ASP A 25 -5.36 5.33 7.84
N HIS A 26 -4.77 5.56 6.68
CA HIS A 26 -5.08 4.80 5.48
C HIS A 26 -4.68 3.32 5.60
N LEU A 27 -3.49 3.05 6.13
CA LEU A 27 -3.01 1.69 6.39
C LEU A 27 -3.91 0.98 7.40
N GLU A 28 -4.29 1.64 8.48
CA GLU A 28 -5.20 1.06 9.49
C GLU A 28 -6.58 0.75 8.89
N ASN A 29 -7.15 1.69 8.12
CA ASN A 29 -8.42 1.46 7.45
C ASN A 29 -8.35 0.30 6.44
N PHE A 30 -7.22 0.15 5.75
CA PHE A 30 -7.01 -0.99 4.85
C PHE A 30 -7.01 -2.31 5.61
N ILE A 31 -6.29 -2.40 6.74
CA ILE A 31 -6.24 -3.59 7.59
C ILE A 31 -7.63 -3.92 8.15
N ARG A 32 -8.40 -2.91 8.59
CA ARG A 32 -9.75 -3.11 9.13
C ARG A 32 -10.76 -3.55 8.07
N SER A 33 -10.59 -3.12 6.81
CA SER A 33 -11.55 -3.38 5.74
C SER A 33 -11.31 -4.68 4.97
N ARG A 34 -10.14 -5.31 5.14
CA ARG A 34 -9.69 -6.51 4.42
C ARG A 34 -9.28 -7.62 5.38
N ARG A 35 -9.27 -8.85 4.87
CA ARG A 35 -8.83 -10.04 5.64
C ARG A 35 -7.48 -10.53 5.13
N GLY A 36 -6.78 -11.28 5.98
CA GLY A 36 -5.49 -11.87 5.67
C GLY A 36 -4.43 -10.85 5.20
N VAL A 37 -4.43 -9.66 5.81
CA VAL A 37 -3.49 -8.60 5.40
C VAL A 37 -2.09 -8.91 5.90
N GLU A 38 -1.13 -8.86 4.99
CA GLU A 38 0.28 -9.03 5.26
C GLU A 38 1.05 -7.75 4.91
N ALA A 39 2.00 -7.37 5.76
CA ALA A 39 2.82 -6.18 5.56
C ALA A 39 4.17 -6.53 4.95
N TYR A 40 4.50 -5.88 3.85
CA TYR A 40 5.75 -6.02 3.12
C TYR A 40 6.52 -4.72 3.20
N ILE A 41 7.70 -4.75 3.81
CA ILE A 41 8.55 -3.58 4.00
C ILE A 41 9.47 -3.47 2.80
N GLU A 42 9.44 -2.31 2.15
CA GLU A 42 10.44 -1.89 1.19
C GLU A 42 11.46 -1.02 1.93
N PRO A 43 12.71 -1.48 2.08
CA PRO A 43 13.72 -0.70 2.77
C PRO A 43 14.06 0.55 1.98
N ARG A 44 14.49 1.60 2.69
CA ARG A 44 14.99 2.82 2.08
C ARG A 44 16.06 2.51 1.03
N THR A 45 15.95 3.16 -0.12
CA THR A 45 17.00 3.20 -1.14
C THR A 45 17.59 4.61 -1.19
N THR A 46 18.55 4.85 -2.08
CA THR A 46 19.14 6.17 -2.31
C THR A 46 18.11 7.21 -2.76
N VAL A 47 17.03 6.77 -3.40
CA VAL A 47 16.02 7.63 -4.06
C VAL A 47 14.62 7.46 -3.48
N THR A 48 14.42 6.55 -2.53
CA THR A 48 13.09 6.28 -1.98
C THR A 48 13.17 6.01 -0.49
N GLU A 49 12.31 6.70 0.26
CA GLU A 49 12.15 6.47 1.70
C GLU A 49 11.57 5.07 1.99
N THR A 50 11.58 4.66 3.26
CA THR A 50 11.00 3.37 3.64
C THR A 50 9.49 3.38 3.40
N THR A 51 8.99 2.38 2.67
CA THR A 51 7.56 2.21 2.42
C THR A 51 7.09 0.86 2.91
N VAL A 52 5.82 0.80 3.28
CA VAL A 52 5.12 -0.46 3.59
C VAL A 52 4.05 -0.69 2.54
N ILE A 53 4.00 -1.93 2.05
CA ILE A 53 2.97 -2.43 1.16
C ILE A 53 2.13 -3.40 1.97
N LEU A 54 0.85 -3.11 2.12
CA LEU A 54 -0.10 -4.05 2.68
C LEU A 54 -0.75 -4.82 1.55
N ILE A 55 -0.80 -6.14 1.68
CA ILE A 55 -1.36 -7.05 0.68
C ILE A 55 -2.41 -7.91 1.38
N ALA A 56 -3.65 -7.80 0.96
CA ALA A 56 -4.77 -8.60 1.45
C ALA A 56 -4.77 -10.02 0.84
N ASP A 57 -5.65 -10.89 1.35
CA ASP A 57 -5.76 -12.28 0.90
C ASP A 57 -6.13 -12.39 -0.59
N ASP A 58 -6.99 -11.50 -1.08
CA ASP A 58 -7.47 -11.42 -2.46
C ASP A 58 -6.44 -10.82 -3.44
N GLY A 59 -5.29 -10.38 -2.91
CA GLY A 59 -4.23 -9.72 -3.64
C GLY A 59 -4.42 -8.21 -3.83
N GLU A 60 -5.49 -7.62 -3.28
CA GLU A 60 -5.60 -6.16 -3.19
C GLU A 60 -4.45 -5.63 -2.36
N TRP A 61 -3.84 -4.53 -2.79
CA TRP A 61 -2.70 -3.95 -2.09
C TRP A 61 -2.76 -2.44 -2.04
N THR A 62 -2.16 -1.88 -0.99
CA THR A 62 -1.91 -0.44 -0.86
C THR A 62 -0.48 -0.19 -0.42
N ARG A 63 0.12 0.90 -0.90
CA ARG A 63 1.49 1.31 -0.57
C ARG A 63 1.48 2.68 0.07
N ARG A 64 2.11 2.79 1.24
CA ARG A 64 2.26 4.06 1.97
C ARG A 64 3.65 4.17 2.58
N ARG A 65 4.06 5.41 2.87
CA ARG A 65 5.30 5.67 3.57
C ARG A 65 5.16 5.40 5.06
N ILE A 66 6.30 5.13 5.68
CA ILE A 66 6.38 4.92 7.11
C ILE A 66 7.76 5.36 7.61
N ASP A 67 7.82 5.79 8.87
CA ASP A 67 9.05 6.27 9.50
C ASP A 67 10.05 5.13 9.75
N GLY A 68 10.71 4.72 8.67
CA GLY A 68 11.76 3.71 8.69
C GLY A 68 11.27 2.27 8.91
N PRO A 69 12.20 1.29 8.85
CA PRO A 69 11.89 -0.13 9.00
C PRO A 69 11.37 -0.46 10.40
N ASP A 70 11.87 0.21 11.44
CA ASP A 70 11.39 0.03 12.82
C ASP A 70 9.98 0.56 13.01
N GLY A 71 9.64 1.70 12.38
CA GLY A 71 8.27 2.21 12.35
C GLY A 71 7.30 1.22 11.74
N ALA A 72 7.69 0.61 10.61
CA ALA A 72 6.91 -0.43 9.94
C ALA A 72 6.70 -1.67 10.80
N ARG A 73 7.77 -2.16 11.45
CA ARG A 73 7.70 -3.32 12.35
C ARG A 73 6.79 -3.04 13.54
N ARG A 74 6.92 -1.87 14.19
CA ARG A 74 6.05 -1.47 15.31
C ARG A 74 4.60 -1.33 14.89
N PHE A 75 4.34 -0.75 13.72
CA PHE A 75 2.99 -0.62 13.19
C PHE A 75 2.34 -1.98 12.93
N ALA A 76 3.04 -2.88 12.25
CA ALA A 76 2.53 -4.22 11.99
C ALA A 76 2.32 -5.04 13.27
N TYR A 77 3.25 -4.94 14.23
CA TYR A 77 3.10 -5.57 15.54
C TYR A 77 1.86 -5.06 16.28
N ARG A 78 1.62 -3.73 16.28
CA ARG A 78 0.41 -3.13 16.88
C ARG A 78 -0.87 -3.64 16.22
N MET A 79 -0.83 -3.86 14.90
CA MET A 79 -1.98 -4.35 14.13
C MET A 79 -2.13 -5.88 14.16
N GLY A 80 -1.17 -6.60 14.74
CA GLY A 80 -1.19 -8.07 14.81
C GLY A 80 -1.05 -8.75 13.45
N ILE A 81 -0.42 -8.10 12.48
CA ILE A 81 -0.23 -8.65 11.12
C ILE A 81 1.21 -9.11 10.89
N PRO A 82 1.44 -10.15 10.08
CA PRO A 82 2.79 -10.59 9.74
C PRO A 82 3.53 -9.53 8.92
N VAL A 83 4.84 -9.42 9.17
CA VAL A 83 5.75 -8.52 8.44
C VAL A 83 6.81 -9.31 7.70
N TYR A 84 7.05 -8.93 6.45
CA TYR A 84 8.06 -9.50 5.58
C TYR A 84 8.90 -8.40 4.94
N ASP A 85 10.14 -8.73 4.57
CA ASP A 85 10.99 -7.85 3.76
C ASP A 85 10.86 -8.23 2.29
N VAL A 86 10.51 -7.26 1.45
CA VAL A 86 10.34 -7.46 0.00
C VAL A 86 11.65 -7.92 -0.66
N ARG A 87 12.80 -7.48 -0.16
CA ARG A 87 14.09 -7.87 -0.75
C ARG A 87 14.43 -9.34 -0.48
N LEU A 88 13.89 -9.91 0.59
CA LEU A 88 14.13 -11.30 0.96
C LEU A 88 13.10 -12.24 0.32
N MET A 89 11.81 -11.86 0.36
CA MET A 89 10.72 -12.74 -0.08
C MET A 89 10.23 -12.44 -1.50
N GLY A 90 10.53 -11.26 -2.03
CA GLY A 90 9.91 -10.74 -3.24
C GLY A 90 8.44 -10.37 -3.04
N TYR A 91 7.78 -10.04 -4.15
CA TYR A 91 6.34 -9.76 -4.18
C TYR A 91 5.52 -11.05 -4.29
N PRO A 92 4.48 -11.25 -3.47
CA PRO A 92 3.69 -12.46 -3.51
C PRO A 92 2.89 -12.58 -4.81
N GLN A 93 2.68 -13.82 -5.27
CA GLN A 93 2.00 -14.11 -6.54
C GLN A 93 0.58 -13.52 -6.58
N ARG A 94 -0.17 -13.54 -5.48
CA ARG A 94 -1.52 -12.98 -5.38
C ARG A 94 -1.60 -11.49 -5.76
N MET A 95 -0.57 -10.70 -5.43
CA MET A 95 -0.48 -9.28 -5.82
C MET A 95 -0.29 -9.14 -7.33
N ARG A 96 0.51 -10.02 -7.95
CA ARG A 96 0.70 -10.06 -9.39
C ARG A 96 -0.59 -10.43 -10.11
N ASP A 97 -1.27 -11.47 -9.63
CA ASP A 97 -2.54 -11.92 -10.19
C ASP A 97 -3.62 -10.83 -10.08
N PHE A 98 -3.65 -10.09 -8.97
CA PHE A 98 -4.55 -8.94 -8.80
C PHE A 98 -4.27 -7.83 -9.82
N ASN A 99 -2.99 -7.49 -10.03
CA ASN A 99 -2.59 -6.51 -11.02
C ASN A 99 -2.95 -6.96 -12.44
N GLU A 100 -2.77 -8.25 -12.76
CA GLU A 100 -3.20 -8.81 -14.03
C GLU A 100 -4.72 -8.76 -14.20
N ARG A 101 -5.50 -9.11 -13.17
CA ARG A 101 -6.97 -8.99 -13.19
C ARG A 101 -7.41 -7.55 -13.42
N ARG A 102 -6.80 -6.56 -12.76
CA ARG A 102 -7.06 -5.14 -13.02
C ARG A 102 -6.70 -4.74 -14.44
N LYS A 103 -5.53 -5.17 -14.95
CA LYS A 103 -5.10 -4.85 -16.32
C LYS A 103 -6.02 -5.45 -17.38
N ARG A 104 -6.54 -6.66 -17.14
CA ARG A 104 -7.49 -7.37 -18.02
C ARG A 104 -8.93 -6.84 -17.91
N ARG A 105 -9.25 -6.07 -16.87
CA ARG A 105 -10.46 -5.24 -16.78
C ARG A 105 -10.12 -3.83 -17.24
N PRO A 106 -10.04 -3.54 -18.56
CA PRO A 106 -10.10 -2.15 -18.97
C PRO A 106 -11.43 -1.62 -18.44
N GLU A 107 -11.36 -0.56 -17.63
CA GLU A 107 -12.55 0.20 -17.25
C GLU A 107 -13.29 0.50 -18.56
N ARG A 108 -14.45 -0.14 -18.74
CA ARG A 108 -15.36 0.21 -19.84
C ARG A 108 -15.68 1.68 -19.64
N TYR A 109 -15.15 2.51 -20.53
CA TYR A 109 -15.41 3.94 -20.61
C TYR A 109 -16.87 4.18 -20.94
#